data_AF-D8MV32-F1
#
_entry.id   AF-D8MV32-F1
#
_cell.length_a   1.000
_cell.length_b   1.000
_cell.length_c   1.000
_cell.angle_alpha   90.00
_cell.angle_beta   90.00
_cell.angle_gamma   90.00
#
_symmetry.space_group_name_H-M   'P 1'
#
loop_
_entity.id
_entity.type
_entity.pdbx_description
1 polymer ?
#
loop_
_entity_poly.entity_id
_entity_poly.type
_entity_poly.pdbx_seq_one_letter_code
_entity_poly.pdbx_strand_id
1 'polypeptide(L)' 'MKFVQFKDSTEKELISVFSSEQSDEDYPNLGVIEDDDDRLIDFMKKIE' A
#
# COMPACT_ATOMS: atom_id res chain seq x y z
N MET A 1 -6.91 -8.76 3.68
CA MET A 1 -6.88 -7.29 3.64
C MET A 1 -5.66 -6.68 4.34
N LYS A 2 -5.04 -5.68 3.73
CA LYS A 2 -3.88 -4.90 4.22
C LYS A 2 -4.10 -3.41 3.98
N PHE A 3 -3.56 -2.59 4.89
CA PHE A 3 -3.51 -1.13 4.74
C PHE A 3 -2.20 -0.75 4.06
N VAL A 4 -2.26 0.12 3.05
CA VAL A 4 -1.10 0.46 2.25
C VAL A 4 -1.02 1.95 1.96
N GLN A 5 0.18 2.40 1.59
CA GLN A 5 0.37 3.71 0.99
C GLN A 5 0.84 3.55 -0.44
N PHE A 6 0.14 4.22 -1.36
CA PHE A 6 0.56 4.36 -2.74
C PHE A 6 1.54 5.52 -2.90
N LYS A 7 2.40 5.41 -3.90
CA LYS A 7 3.33 6.47 -4.28
C LYS A 7 2.62 7.77 -4.66
N ASP A 8 1.47 7.65 -5.31
CA ASP A 8 0.65 8.75 -5.82
C ASP A 8 -0.81 8.30 -5.98
N SER A 9 -1.67 9.21 -6.43
CA SER A 9 -3.10 8.98 -6.62
C SER A 9 -3.46 8.05 -7.78
N THR A 10 -2.49 7.53 -8.54
CA THR A 10 -2.75 6.54 -9.60
C THR A 10 -2.90 5.12 -9.06
N GLU A 11 -2.53 4.89 -7.80
CA GLU A 11 -2.63 3.61 -7.11
C GLU A 11 -1.91 2.44 -7.80
N LYS A 12 -0.84 2.72 -8.57
CA LYS A 12 -0.11 1.70 -9.33
C LYS A 12 1.07 1.09 -8.58
N GLU A 13 1.70 1.84 -7.68
CA GLU A 13 2.91 1.43 -6.97
C GLU A 13 2.75 1.67 -5.47
N LEU A 14 3.01 0.63 -4.68
CA LEU A 14 3.05 0.72 -3.22
C LEU A 14 4.41 1.23 -2.76
N ILE A 15 4.41 2.04 -1.71
CA ILE A 15 5.62 2.49 -1.02
C ILE A 15 5.67 2.03 0.44
N SER A 16 4.52 1.64 1.01
CA SER A 16 4.45 1.13 2.39
C SER A 16 3.25 0.18 2.56
N VAL A 17 3.38 -0.74 3.53
CA VAL A 17 2.33 -1.63 4.00
C VAL A 17 2.27 -1.54 5.52
N PHE A 18 1.07 -1.33 6.07
CA PHE A 18 0.83 -1.13 7.49
C PHE A 18 0.00 -2.26 8.10
N SER A 19 0.13 -2.43 9.42
CA SER A 19 -0.67 -3.39 10.19
C SER A 19 -2.01 -2.81 10.66
N SER A 20 -2.24 -1.51 10.50
CA SER A 20 -3.47 -0.80 10.86
C SER A 20 -3.72 0.37 9.91
N GLU A 21 -4.95 0.89 9.89
CA GLU A 21 -5.31 2.12 9.18
C GLU A 21 -4.45 3.30 9.67
N GLN A 22 -4.07 4.18 8.75
CA GLN A 22 -3.30 5.40 9.02
C GLN A 22 -4.19 6.62 8.76
N SER A 23 -3.84 7.77 9.35
CA SER A 23 -4.51 9.04 9.05
C SER A 23 -4.02 9.59 7.70
N ASP A 24 -4.96 10.08 6.91
CA ASP A 24 -4.73 10.73 5.62
C ASP A 24 -4.03 12.10 5.73
N GLU A 25 -4.10 12.74 6.89
CA GLU A 25 -3.38 14.00 7.18
C GLU A 25 -1.86 13.79 7.19
N ASP A 26 -1.40 12.68 7.79
CA ASP A 26 0.03 12.35 7.92
C ASP A 26 0.54 11.50 6.75
N TYR A 27 -0.33 10.68 6.15
CA TYR A 27 0.01 9.75 5.08
C TYR A 27 -0.94 9.94 3.89
N PRO A 28 -0.54 10.68 2.84
CA PRO A 28 -1.39 10.81 1.65
C PRO A 28 -1.39 9.52 0.83
N ASN A 29 -2.40 9.37 -0.03
CA ASN A 29 -2.58 8.23 -0.95
C ASN A 29 -2.68 6.87 -0.23
N LEU A 30 -3.44 6.82 0.86
CA LEU A 30 -3.73 5.56 1.53
C LEU A 30 -4.72 4.72 0.74
N GLY A 31 -4.65 3.42 0.94
CA GLY A 31 -5.66 2.49 0.45
C GLY A 31 -5.68 1.18 1.21
N VAL A 32 -6.63 0.34 0.83
CA VAL A 32 -6.79 -1.01 1.35
C VAL A 32 -6.81 -1.97 0.17
N ILE A 33 -5.97 -3.00 0.25
CA ILE A 33 -5.88 -4.04 -0.78
C ILE A 33 -5.98 -5.42 -0.15
N GLU A 34 -6.34 -6.42 -0.95
CA GLU A 34 -6.38 -7.81 -0.49
C GLU A 34 -5.00 -8.47 -0.50
N ASP A 35 -4.90 -9.60 0.21
CA ASP A 35 -3.62 -10.32 0.35
C ASP A 35 -3.14 -10.96 -0.97
N ASP A 36 -4.02 -11.09 -1.97
CA ASP A 36 -3.75 -11.60 -3.31
C ASP A 36 -3.61 -10.48 -4.36
N ASP A 37 -3.59 -9.20 -3.96
CA ASP A 37 -3.41 -8.08 -4.89
C ASP A 37 -2.01 -8.12 -5.53
N ASP A 38 -1.96 -8.08 -6.87
CA ASP A 38 -0.71 -8.12 -7.64
C ASP A 38 0.29 -7.02 -7.21
N ARG A 39 -0.21 -5.84 -6.81
CA ARG A 39 0.63 -4.72 -6.38
C ARG A 39 1.31 -5.01 -5.04
N LEU A 40 0.64 -5.77 -4.15
CA LEU A 40 1.23 -6.22 -2.89
C LEU A 40 2.32 -7.25 -3.14
N ILE A 41 2.04 -8.23 -4.01
CA ILE A 41 2.99 -9.28 -4.39
C ILE A 41 4.26 -8.67 -5.01
N ASP A 42 4.10 -7.72 -5.92
CA ASP A 42 5.23 -7.03 -6.55
C ASP A 42 6.03 -6.18 -5.57
N PHE A 43 5.37 -5.52 -4.61
CA PHE A 43 6.05 -4.77 -3.55
C PHE A 43 6.89 -5.70 -2.66
N MET A 44 6.31 -6.81 -2.20
CA MET A 44 7.00 -7.78 -1.33
C MET A 44 8.24 -8.38 -2.01
N LYS A 45 8.19 -8.65 -3.32
CA LYS A 45 9.33 -9.13 -4.10
C LYS A 45 10.48 -8.12 -4.23
N LYS A 46 10.18 -6.81 -4.15
CA LYS A 46 11.20 -5.74 -4.28
C LYS A 46 11.99 -5.50 -2.98
N ILE A 47 11.43 -5.90 -1.83
CA ILE A 47 12.01 -5.66 -0.50
C ILE A 47 12.67 -6.92 0.09
N GLU A 48 12.60 -8.05 -0.62
CA GLU A 48 13.40 -9.26 -0.39
C GLU A 48 14.83 -9.08 -0.92
#